data_AF-A0A5C7LKR4-F1
#
_entry.id   AF-A0A5C7LKR4-F1
#
_cell.length_a   1.000
_cell.length_b   1.000
_cell.length_c   1.000
_cell.angle_alpha   90.00
_cell.angle_beta   90.00
_cell.angle_gamma   90.00
#
_symmetry.space_group_name_H-M   'P 1'
#
loop_
_entity.id
_entity.type
_entity.pdbx_description
1 polymer ?
#
loop_
_entity_poly.entity_id
_entity_poly.type
_entity_poly.pdbx_seq_one_letter_code
_entity_poly.pdbx_strand_id
1 'polypeptide(L)'
;MIQRLTAIIALVGSTIWASDPAQAVTQALEWSKANAAVNMRFLSLGNIPEEDRPQRINTLLFTVNGLNFANRSVELIHCSPDLVGVSLSSAGWDLQAWESLAQRNSYFRGPWIESSADFTALQAATGSKYPLIRADEFIAKASVAPAYYDFLFGAGKVKTRAELHAVLGITDQFAGLKIAGVKAFGLSVTTHGRILEYRPGPFPLWTSNDVDSDTGRSNVLRNLDLTDGTQDDLAIAGQEHVFRLRNGLMGAYLNDASGNRIDEVPIAIARGEVNFPDRRVRAGRSCWTCHEMGVKSFSSDEHHLLKQSVLQLSTVDEKTKLLFENKFDPQSIQDAIEDGQSSYERSVFRLTSEDCQNVATGFKTDWIGYEESDVGIAAAGNECGIPEAEL
;
A
#
# COMPACT_ATOMS: atom_id res chain seq x y z
N MET A 1 26.46 -28.99 28.31
CA MET A 1 25.10 -29.53 28.23
C MET A 1 24.22 -28.84 29.27
N ILE A 2 23.83 -27.58 29.07
CA ILE A 2 22.72 -26.91 29.80
C ILE A 2 22.14 -25.87 28.84
N GLN A 3 21.03 -26.21 28.17
CA GLN A 3 20.21 -25.24 27.43
C GLN A 3 19.37 -24.46 28.45
N ARG A 4 19.49 -23.14 28.45
CA ARG A 4 18.54 -22.26 29.15
C ARG A 4 17.32 -22.09 28.26
N LEU A 5 16.21 -22.72 28.63
CA LEU A 5 14.89 -22.35 28.14
C LEU A 5 14.52 -21.01 28.78
N THR A 6 14.46 -19.95 27.98
CA THR A 6 13.75 -18.74 28.35
C THR A 6 12.29 -18.95 27.99
N ALA A 7 11.45 -19.24 28.98
CA ALA A 7 10.00 -19.22 28.81
C ALA A 7 9.56 -17.77 28.68
N ILE A 8 9.10 -17.37 27.50
CA ILE A 8 8.34 -16.14 27.31
C ILE A 8 6.95 -16.42 27.87
N ILE A 9 6.68 -15.90 29.08
CA ILE A 9 5.33 -15.82 29.61
C ILE A 9 4.63 -14.72 28.81
N ALA A 10 3.76 -15.10 27.89
CA ALA A 10 2.76 -14.18 27.35
C ALA A 10 1.81 -13.82 28.50
N LEU A 11 1.99 -12.63 29.08
CA LEU A 11 0.94 -12.04 29.88
C LEU A 11 -0.23 -11.78 28.94
N VAL A 12 -1.30 -12.57 29.09
CA VAL A 12 -2.61 -12.24 28.54
C VAL A 12 -3.11 -11.05 29.34
N GLY A 13 -2.69 -9.85 28.95
CA GLY A 13 -3.32 -8.63 29.42
C GLY A 13 -4.76 -8.64 28.93
N SER A 14 -5.73 -8.58 29.84
CA SER A 14 -7.10 -8.23 29.49
C SER A 14 -7.05 -6.86 28.82
N THR A 15 -7.23 -6.82 27.50
CA THR A 15 -7.38 -5.57 26.76
C THR A 15 -8.68 -4.93 27.26
N ILE A 16 -8.56 -3.88 28.08
CA ILE A 16 -9.70 -3.08 28.50
C ILE A 16 -10.01 -2.17 27.32
N TRP A 17 -11.13 -2.43 26.65
CA TRP A 17 -11.64 -1.59 25.58
C TRP A 17 -12.08 -0.26 26.17
N ALA A 18 -11.82 0.82 25.44
CA ALA A 18 -12.17 2.16 25.92
C ALA A 18 -13.62 2.55 25.63
N SER A 19 -14.20 1.96 24.57
CA SER A 19 -15.61 2.10 24.25
C SER A 19 -16.10 0.88 23.46
N ASP A 20 -17.38 0.58 23.62
CA ASP A 20 -18.08 -0.41 22.80
C ASP A 20 -18.56 0.21 21.47
N PRO A 21 -18.97 -0.61 20.48
CA PRO A 21 -19.45 -0.10 19.20
C PRO A 21 -20.66 0.85 19.27
N ALA A 22 -21.56 0.70 20.24
CA ALA A 22 -22.72 1.58 20.38
C ALA A 22 -22.30 2.98 20.86
N GLN A 23 -21.35 3.04 21.80
CA GLN A 23 -20.76 4.30 22.25
C GLN A 23 -20.08 5.06 21.10
N ALA A 24 -19.33 4.38 20.23
CA ALA A 24 -18.72 5.01 19.07
C ALA A 24 -19.76 5.62 18.11
N VAL A 25 -20.92 4.98 17.94
CA VAL A 25 -22.05 5.52 17.15
C VAL A 25 -22.62 6.79 17.80
N THR A 26 -22.90 6.75 19.11
CA THR A 26 -23.40 7.93 19.83
C THR A 26 -22.40 9.09 19.78
N GLN A 27 -21.10 8.83 19.99
CA GLN A 27 -20.06 9.85 19.88
C GLN A 27 -19.98 10.47 18.47
N ALA A 28 -20.02 9.63 17.43
CA ALA A 28 -20.02 10.10 16.03
C ALA A 28 -21.27 10.93 15.71
N LEU A 29 -22.43 10.53 16.24
CA LEU A 29 -23.68 11.26 16.06
C LEU A 29 -23.66 12.61 16.78
N GLU A 30 -23.22 12.67 18.03
CA GLU A 30 -23.12 13.93 18.77
C GLU A 30 -22.15 14.89 18.09
N TRP A 31 -21.00 14.39 17.63
CA TRP A 31 -20.09 15.19 16.81
C TRP A 31 -20.78 15.66 15.52
N SER A 32 -21.55 14.80 14.86
CA SER A 32 -22.29 15.11 13.62
C SER A 32 -23.49 16.05 13.81
N LYS A 33 -24.02 16.19 15.02
CA LYS A 33 -25.05 17.20 15.34
C LYS A 33 -24.40 18.57 15.55
N ALA A 34 -23.21 18.58 16.17
CA ALA A 34 -22.45 19.80 16.40
C ALA A 34 -21.74 20.33 15.14
N ASN A 35 -21.50 19.48 14.15
CA ASN A 35 -20.74 19.79 12.94
C ASN A 35 -21.52 19.34 11.70
N ALA A 36 -21.43 20.07 10.58
CA ALA A 36 -22.03 19.62 9.32
C ALA A 36 -21.26 18.40 8.77
N ALA A 37 -21.65 17.19 9.19
CA ALA A 37 -20.91 15.94 8.95
C ALA A 37 -21.21 15.25 7.60
N VAL A 38 -21.78 15.96 6.64
CA VAL A 38 -22.02 15.41 5.29
C VAL A 38 -20.68 14.94 4.71
N ASN A 39 -20.66 13.72 4.14
CA ASN A 39 -19.45 13.06 3.60
C ASN A 39 -18.37 12.69 4.63
N MET A 40 -18.64 12.79 5.93
CA MET A 40 -17.74 12.30 6.96
C MET A 40 -17.78 10.78 7.08
N ARG A 41 -16.62 10.18 7.36
CA ARG A 41 -16.41 8.78 7.67
C ARG A 41 -15.62 8.67 8.95
N PHE A 42 -16.08 7.81 9.85
CA PHE A 42 -15.54 7.70 11.19
C PHE A 42 -14.77 6.40 11.36
N LEU A 43 -13.66 6.49 12.09
CA LEU A 43 -12.73 5.43 12.37
C LEU A 43 -12.59 5.32 13.88
N SER A 44 -13.14 4.24 14.45
CA SER A 44 -13.12 4.01 15.90
C SER A 44 -11.81 3.37 16.33
N LEU A 45 -11.25 3.88 17.43
CA LEU A 45 -10.10 3.36 18.16
C LEU A 45 -10.53 2.71 19.48
N GLY A 46 -11.83 2.46 19.70
CA GLY A 46 -12.36 1.96 20.98
C GLY A 46 -11.78 0.61 21.40
N ASN A 47 -11.36 -0.20 20.43
CA ASN A 47 -10.68 -1.47 20.65
C ASN A 47 -9.17 -1.37 20.90
N ILE A 48 -8.62 -0.14 20.86
CA ILE A 48 -7.19 0.14 20.99
C ILE A 48 -6.93 0.75 22.38
N PRO A 49 -6.03 0.15 23.19
CA PRO A 49 -5.61 0.70 24.47
C PRO A 49 -5.15 2.16 24.33
N GLU A 50 -5.44 2.99 25.34
CA GLU A 50 -5.17 4.44 25.27
C GLU A 50 -3.69 4.73 25.01
N GLU A 51 -2.81 3.95 25.61
CA GLU A 51 -1.36 4.03 25.45
C GLU A 51 -0.89 3.75 24.00
N ASP A 52 -1.64 2.94 23.25
CA ASP A 52 -1.30 2.53 21.88
C ASP A 52 -1.94 3.42 20.81
N ARG A 53 -2.92 4.26 21.18
CA ARG A 53 -3.64 5.12 20.23
C ARG A 53 -2.75 6.09 19.48
N PRO A 54 -1.74 6.77 20.07
CA PRO A 54 -0.88 7.67 19.30
C PRO A 54 -0.19 6.96 18.13
N GLN A 55 0.35 5.76 18.36
CA GLN A 55 0.97 4.97 17.31
C GLN A 55 -0.06 4.53 16.26
N ARG A 56 -1.25 4.10 16.70
CA ARG A 56 -2.33 3.70 15.78
C ARG A 56 -2.81 4.86 14.91
N ILE A 57 -2.89 6.07 15.46
CA ILE A 57 -3.23 7.30 14.74
C ILE A 57 -2.19 7.59 13.65
N ASN A 58 -0.90 7.40 13.94
CA ASN A 58 0.16 7.58 12.93
C ASN A 58 0.04 6.57 11.79
N THR A 59 -0.19 5.29 12.08
CA THR A 59 -0.46 4.27 11.06
C THR A 59 -1.71 4.60 10.26
N LEU A 60 -2.77 5.05 10.92
CA LEU A 60 -4.02 5.39 10.27
C LEU A 60 -3.85 6.59 9.34
N LEU A 61 -3.16 7.64 9.79
CA LEU A 61 -2.86 8.83 9.00
C LEU A 61 -2.01 8.48 7.77
N PHE A 62 -1.02 7.60 7.93
CA PHE A 62 -0.25 7.05 6.82
C PHE A 62 -1.14 6.29 5.83
N THR A 63 -2.01 5.40 6.33
CA THR A 63 -2.92 4.59 5.50
C THR A 63 -3.91 5.48 4.72
N VAL A 64 -4.58 6.42 5.41
CA VAL A 64 -5.54 7.35 4.79
C VAL A 64 -4.89 8.11 3.64
N ASN A 65 -3.67 8.62 3.87
CA ASN A 65 -2.93 9.36 2.87
C ASN A 65 -2.31 8.47 1.77
N GLY A 66 -1.93 7.22 2.08
CA GLY A 66 -1.48 6.24 1.09
C GLY A 66 -2.59 5.81 0.12
N LEU A 67 -3.85 6.00 0.53
CA LEU A 67 -5.04 5.76 -0.28
C LEU A 67 -5.57 7.03 -0.98
N ASN A 68 -4.89 8.16 -0.86
CA ASN A 68 -5.30 9.44 -1.43
C ASN A 68 -4.44 9.79 -2.66
N PHE A 69 -4.94 9.43 -3.85
CA PHE A 69 -4.28 9.81 -5.11
C PHE A 69 -4.57 11.26 -5.52
N ALA A 70 -5.81 11.71 -5.29
CA ALA A 70 -6.36 12.89 -5.96
C ALA A 70 -5.94 14.22 -5.32
N ASN A 71 -5.72 14.24 -4.00
CA ASN A 71 -5.62 15.47 -3.22
C ASN A 71 -4.27 15.61 -2.52
N ARG A 72 -4.08 16.77 -1.87
CA ARG A 72 -2.98 16.96 -0.90
C ARG A 72 -3.22 16.10 0.33
N SER A 73 -2.22 16.09 1.22
CA SER A 73 -2.32 15.43 2.52
C SER A 73 -3.60 15.81 3.27
N VAL A 74 -4.24 14.82 3.86
CA VAL A 74 -5.45 14.97 4.69
C VAL A 74 -5.08 14.70 6.13
N GLU A 75 -5.64 15.50 7.03
CA GLU A 75 -5.54 15.32 8.48
C GLU A 75 -6.76 14.54 9.00
N LEU A 76 -6.55 13.82 10.11
CA LEU A 76 -7.63 13.17 10.84
C LEU A 76 -8.32 14.21 11.74
N ILE A 77 -9.64 14.24 11.71
CA ILE A 77 -10.44 15.10 12.59
C ILE A 77 -10.67 14.36 13.89
N HIS A 78 -10.10 14.82 14.99
CA HIS A 78 -10.32 14.22 16.31
C HIS A 78 -11.72 14.57 16.82
N CYS A 79 -12.60 13.56 16.90
CA CYS A 79 -13.98 13.72 17.35
C CYS A 79 -14.11 13.43 18.85
N SER A 80 -13.33 12.49 19.36
CA SER A 80 -13.18 12.12 20.78
C SER A 80 -11.79 11.50 20.99
N PRO A 81 -11.40 11.10 22.22
CA PRO A 81 -10.14 10.39 22.47
C PRO A 81 -9.98 9.05 21.73
N ASP A 82 -11.06 8.44 21.25
CA ASP A 82 -11.09 7.14 20.60
C ASP A 82 -11.91 7.13 19.29
N LEU A 83 -12.19 8.30 18.72
CA LEU A 83 -12.89 8.45 17.46
C LEU A 83 -12.25 9.54 16.62
N VAL A 84 -11.90 9.19 15.38
CA VAL A 84 -11.45 10.15 14.38
C VAL A 84 -12.33 10.12 13.15
N GLY A 85 -12.40 11.24 12.44
CA GLY A 85 -13.17 11.44 11.23
C GLY A 85 -12.30 11.80 10.03
N VAL A 86 -12.73 11.39 8.84
CA VAL A 86 -12.15 11.76 7.55
C VAL A 86 -13.28 12.20 6.62
N SER A 87 -13.11 13.34 5.96
CA SER A 87 -14.02 13.75 4.87
C SER A 87 -13.66 13.01 3.59
N LEU A 88 -14.64 12.32 2.99
CA LEU A 88 -14.45 11.66 1.68
C LEU A 88 -13.92 12.63 0.63
N SER A 89 -14.48 13.84 0.57
CA SER A 89 -14.08 14.86 -0.40
C SER A 89 -12.63 15.29 -0.20
N SER A 90 -12.19 15.44 1.05
CA SER A 90 -10.80 15.80 1.36
C SER A 90 -9.84 14.66 0.99
N ALA A 91 -10.22 13.41 1.27
CA ALA A 91 -9.42 12.23 0.90
C ALA A 91 -9.47 11.90 -0.60
N GLY A 92 -10.40 12.51 -1.35
CA GLY A 92 -10.59 12.23 -2.77
C GLY A 92 -11.15 10.84 -3.02
N TRP A 93 -11.75 10.22 -2.01
CA TRP A 93 -12.25 8.86 -2.07
C TRP A 93 -13.60 8.78 -2.75
N ASP A 94 -13.74 7.76 -3.57
CA ASP A 94 -15.02 7.41 -4.17
C ASP A 94 -15.98 6.87 -3.10
N LEU A 95 -17.22 7.34 -3.13
CA LEU A 95 -18.25 6.93 -2.18
C LEU A 95 -18.42 5.40 -2.17
N GLN A 96 -18.45 4.78 -3.36
CA GLN A 96 -18.66 3.34 -3.48
C GLN A 96 -17.48 2.54 -2.94
N ALA A 97 -16.24 3.05 -3.02
CA ALA A 97 -15.08 2.40 -2.41
C ALA A 97 -15.25 2.26 -0.90
N TRP A 98 -15.65 3.35 -0.23
CA TRP A 98 -15.96 3.31 1.20
C TRP A 98 -17.14 2.38 1.51
N GLU A 99 -18.29 2.58 0.85
CA GLU A 99 -19.50 1.79 1.17
C GLU A 99 -19.28 0.28 0.95
N SER A 100 -18.50 -0.11 -0.07
CA SER A 100 -18.19 -1.53 -0.35
C SER A 100 -17.24 -2.15 0.66
N LEU A 101 -16.31 -1.36 1.21
CA LEU A 101 -15.47 -1.80 2.34
C LEU A 101 -16.32 -1.91 3.61
N ALA A 102 -17.00 -0.83 3.97
CA ALA A 102 -17.76 -0.68 5.21
C ALA A 102 -18.96 -1.65 5.28
N GLN A 103 -19.53 -2.06 4.14
CA GLN A 103 -20.55 -3.10 4.10
C GLN A 103 -20.03 -4.47 4.58
N ARG A 104 -18.71 -4.70 4.55
CA ARG A 104 -18.10 -5.96 5.04
C ARG A 104 -17.54 -5.83 6.45
N ASN A 105 -17.68 -4.66 7.06
CA ASN A 105 -17.35 -4.41 8.46
C ASN A 105 -18.08 -5.42 9.33
N SER A 106 -17.40 -6.09 10.26
CA SER A 106 -18.04 -7.09 11.11
C SER A 106 -18.58 -6.51 12.42
N TYR A 107 -18.10 -5.35 12.85
CA TYR A 107 -18.27 -4.84 14.21
C TYR A 107 -19.46 -3.89 14.38
N PHE A 108 -19.76 -3.10 13.35
CA PHE A 108 -20.85 -2.12 13.38
C PHE A 108 -22.13 -2.63 12.71
N ARG A 109 -22.27 -3.96 12.56
CA ARG A 109 -23.38 -4.62 11.84
C ARG A 109 -24.31 -5.44 12.73
N GLY A 110 -24.06 -5.43 14.04
CA GLY A 110 -24.93 -6.08 14.99
C GLY A 110 -26.35 -5.49 14.98
N PRO A 111 -27.41 -6.29 15.16
CA PRO A 111 -28.77 -5.76 15.23
C PRO A 111 -28.96 -4.75 16.36
N TRP A 112 -28.17 -4.83 17.44
CA TRP A 112 -28.17 -3.87 18.55
C TRP A 112 -27.61 -2.48 18.15
N ILE A 113 -26.86 -2.41 17.05
CA ILE A 113 -26.34 -1.16 16.47
C ILE A 113 -27.24 -0.70 15.34
N GLU A 114 -27.44 -1.54 14.33
CA GLU A 114 -28.14 -1.14 13.09
C GLU A 114 -29.61 -0.77 13.33
N SER A 115 -30.25 -1.38 14.32
CA SER A 115 -31.64 -1.07 14.68
C SER A 115 -31.76 0.16 15.60
N SER A 116 -30.64 0.75 16.02
CA SER A 116 -30.67 1.91 16.91
C SER A 116 -31.09 3.18 16.17
N ALA A 117 -31.82 4.04 16.88
CA ALA A 117 -32.20 5.35 16.36
C ALA A 117 -30.97 6.23 16.07
N ASP A 118 -29.92 6.09 16.90
CA ASP A 118 -28.67 6.83 16.74
C ASP A 118 -27.94 6.46 15.45
N PHE A 119 -27.85 5.17 15.13
CA PHE A 119 -27.23 4.72 13.88
C PHE A 119 -27.99 5.24 12.65
N THR A 120 -29.33 5.16 12.68
CA THR A 120 -30.18 5.71 11.60
C THR A 120 -29.99 7.22 11.44
N ALA A 121 -29.93 7.97 12.54
CA ALA A 121 -29.67 9.40 12.52
C ALA A 121 -28.28 9.73 11.97
N LEU A 122 -27.27 8.91 12.30
CA LEU A 122 -25.91 9.08 11.83
C LEU A 122 -25.77 8.79 10.32
N GLN A 123 -26.45 7.76 9.82
CA GLN A 123 -26.53 7.49 8.38
C GLN A 123 -27.09 8.71 7.64
N ALA A 124 -28.17 9.32 8.16
CA ALA A 124 -28.77 10.51 7.59
C ALA A 124 -27.82 11.73 7.66
N ALA A 125 -27.12 11.94 8.77
CA ALA A 125 -26.21 13.07 8.95
C ALA A 125 -24.98 13.01 8.02
N THR A 126 -24.47 11.80 7.78
CA THR A 126 -23.25 11.58 6.97
C THR A 126 -23.51 11.32 5.50
N GLY A 127 -24.74 10.93 5.15
CA GLY A 127 -25.09 10.43 3.82
C GLY A 127 -24.48 9.06 3.50
N SER A 128 -24.08 8.29 4.52
CA SER A 128 -23.48 6.95 4.38
C SER A 128 -24.44 5.88 4.87
N LYS A 129 -24.45 4.70 4.24
CA LYS A 129 -25.12 3.53 4.83
C LYS A 129 -24.29 2.92 5.94
N TYR A 130 -22.96 3.07 5.86
CA TYR A 130 -22.02 2.49 6.80
C TYR A 130 -20.98 3.53 7.24
N PRO A 131 -21.36 4.49 8.09
CA PRO A 131 -20.52 5.65 8.40
C PRO A 131 -19.27 5.34 9.26
N LEU A 132 -19.23 4.18 9.91
CA LEU A 132 -18.19 3.79 10.88
C LEU A 132 -17.47 2.50 10.45
N ILE A 133 -16.16 2.46 10.69
CA ILE A 133 -15.32 1.25 10.69
C ILE A 133 -14.35 1.34 11.88
N ARG A 134 -13.86 0.21 12.39
CA ARG A 134 -12.70 0.24 13.28
C ARG A 134 -11.45 0.69 12.54
N ALA A 135 -10.58 1.45 13.21
CA ALA A 135 -9.36 1.96 12.63
C ALA A 135 -8.41 0.83 12.17
N ASP A 136 -8.27 -0.22 12.96
CA ASP A 136 -7.42 -1.38 12.64
C ASP A 136 -7.95 -2.19 11.46
N GLU A 137 -9.26 -2.44 11.39
CA GLU A 137 -9.92 -3.06 10.24
C GLU A 137 -9.74 -2.21 8.98
N PHE A 138 -9.92 -0.90 9.07
CA PHE A 138 -9.70 -0.01 7.94
C PHE A 138 -8.25 -0.11 7.45
N ILE A 139 -7.26 -0.05 8.35
CA ILE A 139 -5.85 -0.24 8.01
C ILE A 139 -5.66 -1.58 7.30
N ALA A 140 -6.16 -2.68 7.86
CA ALA A 140 -5.93 -4.02 7.34
C ALA A 140 -6.61 -4.29 5.99
N LYS A 141 -7.87 -3.86 5.85
CA LYS A 141 -8.72 -4.20 4.69
C LYS A 141 -8.69 -3.16 3.59
N ALA A 142 -8.53 -1.86 3.89
CA ALA A 142 -8.46 -0.81 2.88
C ALA A 142 -7.08 -0.77 2.20
N SER A 143 -6.02 -1.19 2.89
CA SER A 143 -4.66 -1.21 2.34
C SER A 143 -4.36 -2.42 1.45
N VAL A 144 -5.33 -3.30 1.17
CA VAL A 144 -5.13 -4.50 0.35
C VAL A 144 -6.11 -4.49 -0.82
N ALA A 145 -5.63 -4.87 -2.01
CA ALA A 145 -6.49 -5.03 -3.17
C ALA A 145 -7.57 -6.12 -2.95
N PRO A 146 -8.79 -5.95 -3.49
CA PRO A 146 -9.19 -4.90 -4.43
C PRO A 146 -9.51 -3.53 -3.79
N ALA A 147 -9.78 -3.46 -2.48
CA ALA A 147 -10.21 -2.21 -1.83
C ALA A 147 -9.16 -1.09 -1.99
N TYR A 148 -7.88 -1.44 -1.87
CA TYR A 148 -6.76 -0.53 -2.14
C TYR A 148 -6.93 0.25 -3.46
N TYR A 149 -7.26 -0.45 -4.55
CA TYR A 149 -7.45 0.18 -5.86
C TYR A 149 -8.72 1.02 -5.93
N ASP A 150 -9.79 0.56 -5.30
CA ASP A 150 -11.05 1.30 -5.28
C ASP A 150 -10.89 2.62 -4.53
N PHE A 151 -10.12 2.67 -3.45
CA PHE A 151 -9.81 3.93 -2.76
C PHE A 151 -8.88 4.83 -3.59
N LEU A 152 -7.83 4.26 -4.19
CA LEU A 152 -6.82 5.02 -4.90
C LEU A 152 -7.34 5.62 -6.22
N PHE A 153 -8.15 4.85 -6.97
CA PHE A 153 -8.58 5.23 -8.31
C PHE A 153 -10.10 5.43 -8.44
N GLY A 154 -10.87 4.98 -7.45
CA GLY A 154 -12.33 4.89 -7.48
C GLY A 154 -12.81 3.49 -7.86
N ALA A 155 -14.00 3.13 -7.37
CA ALA A 155 -14.54 1.78 -7.48
C ALA A 155 -14.60 1.30 -8.94
N GLY A 156 -13.92 0.19 -9.22
CA GLY A 156 -13.91 -0.42 -10.55
C GLY A 156 -13.22 0.40 -11.64
N LYS A 157 -12.40 1.40 -11.29
CA LYS A 157 -11.60 2.20 -12.25
C LYS A 157 -10.17 1.66 -12.35
N VAL A 158 -9.47 2.03 -13.43
CA VAL A 158 -8.06 1.69 -13.71
C VAL A 158 -7.82 0.17 -13.61
N LYS A 159 -8.23 -0.55 -14.65
CA LYS A 159 -8.15 -2.01 -14.78
C LYS A 159 -7.03 -2.48 -15.69
N THR A 160 -6.34 -1.57 -16.37
CA THR A 160 -5.21 -1.88 -17.24
C THR A 160 -4.03 -0.96 -17.00
N ARG A 161 -2.83 -1.44 -17.35
CA ARG A 161 -1.60 -0.64 -17.37
C ARG A 161 -1.74 0.62 -18.22
N ALA A 162 -2.44 0.54 -19.35
CA ALA A 162 -2.70 1.70 -20.20
C ALA A 162 -3.53 2.77 -19.47
N GLU A 163 -4.55 2.36 -18.72
CA GLU A 163 -5.34 3.29 -17.90
C GLU A 163 -4.51 3.86 -16.74
N LEU A 164 -3.62 3.07 -16.12
CA LEU A 164 -2.67 3.59 -15.11
C LEU A 164 -1.79 4.68 -15.72
N HIS A 165 -1.18 4.40 -16.86
CA HIS A 165 -0.33 5.37 -17.57
C HIS A 165 -1.10 6.65 -17.88
N ALA A 166 -2.35 6.55 -18.34
CA ALA A 166 -3.20 7.70 -18.60
C ALA A 166 -3.45 8.53 -17.32
N VAL A 167 -3.73 7.89 -16.18
CA VAL A 167 -3.92 8.56 -14.88
C VAL A 167 -2.64 9.22 -14.38
N LEU A 168 -1.47 8.65 -14.67
CA LEU A 168 -0.17 9.24 -14.34
C LEU A 168 0.28 10.32 -15.34
N GLY A 169 -0.48 10.57 -16.40
CA GLY A 169 -0.16 11.55 -17.44
C GLY A 169 0.94 11.10 -18.41
N ILE A 170 1.19 9.80 -18.50
CA ILE A 170 2.16 9.20 -19.44
C ILE A 170 1.45 9.06 -20.79
N THR A 171 1.82 9.93 -21.73
CA THR A 171 1.19 10.03 -23.06
C THR A 171 1.97 9.32 -24.17
N ASP A 172 3.28 9.15 -23.99
CA ASP A 172 4.17 8.38 -24.85
C ASP A 172 4.82 7.29 -23.98
N GLN A 173 4.71 6.04 -24.41
CA GLN A 173 5.21 4.87 -23.69
C GLN A 173 6.73 4.89 -23.49
N PHE A 174 7.45 5.57 -24.40
CA PHE A 174 8.91 5.53 -24.48
C PHE A 174 9.57 6.89 -24.21
N ALA A 175 8.84 8.01 -24.29
CA ALA A 175 9.42 9.32 -24.01
C ALA A 175 9.98 9.41 -22.58
N GLY A 176 11.30 9.61 -22.48
CA GLY A 176 12.00 9.74 -21.21
C GLY A 176 12.19 8.43 -20.43
N LEU A 177 11.81 7.28 -20.98
CA LEU A 177 12.03 5.97 -20.37
C LEU A 177 13.54 5.69 -20.20
N LYS A 178 13.94 5.35 -18.98
CA LYS A 178 15.28 4.85 -18.66
C LYS A 178 15.22 3.38 -18.29
N ILE A 179 16.21 2.60 -18.72
CA ILE A 179 16.43 1.27 -18.17
C ILE A 179 17.24 1.45 -16.90
N ALA A 180 16.57 1.26 -15.78
CA ALA A 180 17.14 1.45 -14.46
C ALA A 180 18.15 0.35 -14.11
N GLY A 181 17.95 -0.84 -14.67
CA GLY A 181 18.94 -1.91 -14.65
C GLY A 181 18.32 -3.30 -14.69
N VAL A 182 19.18 -4.31 -14.62
CA VAL A 182 18.77 -5.72 -14.64
C VAL A 182 19.12 -6.36 -13.30
N LYS A 183 18.17 -7.11 -12.74
CA LYS A 183 18.42 -7.98 -11.58
C LYS A 183 18.15 -9.44 -11.98
N ALA A 184 19.20 -10.22 -12.11
CA ALA A 184 19.15 -11.66 -12.33
C ALA A 184 19.57 -12.46 -11.07
N PHE A 185 20.31 -11.84 -10.15
CA PHE A 185 20.86 -12.51 -8.96
C PHE A 185 20.48 -11.80 -7.66
N GLY A 186 20.49 -12.54 -6.53
CA GLY A 186 20.22 -11.97 -5.21
C GLY A 186 18.79 -11.45 -5.06
N LEU A 187 17.83 -12.16 -5.65
CA LEU A 187 16.42 -11.79 -5.64
C LEU A 187 15.79 -12.12 -4.28
N SER A 188 15.04 -11.16 -3.73
CA SER A 188 14.39 -11.29 -2.42
C SER A 188 12.88 -11.48 -2.49
N VAL A 189 12.25 -11.08 -3.60
CA VAL A 189 10.79 -11.12 -3.81
C VAL A 189 10.43 -11.89 -5.07
N THR A 190 11.08 -11.59 -6.20
CA THR A 190 10.86 -12.34 -7.45
C THR A 190 11.59 -13.68 -7.43
N THR A 191 11.06 -14.66 -8.15
CA THR A 191 11.64 -16.00 -8.31
C THR A 191 12.63 -16.09 -9.47
N HIS A 192 12.50 -15.19 -10.44
CA HIS A 192 13.33 -15.09 -11.65
C HIS A 192 13.80 -13.66 -11.88
N GLY A 193 14.68 -13.49 -12.86
CA GLY A 193 15.23 -12.19 -13.23
C GLY A 193 14.17 -11.14 -13.57
N ARG A 194 14.56 -9.87 -13.56
CA ARG A 194 13.70 -8.74 -13.93
C ARG A 194 14.48 -7.58 -14.54
N ILE A 195 13.80 -6.81 -15.38
CA ILE A 195 14.30 -5.53 -15.89
C ILE A 195 13.55 -4.42 -15.18
N LEU A 196 14.32 -3.48 -14.60
CA LEU A 196 13.79 -2.33 -13.91
C LEU A 196 13.80 -1.12 -14.85
N GLU A 197 12.71 -0.39 -14.86
CA GLU A 197 12.51 0.82 -15.65
C GLU A 197 12.21 2.00 -14.74
N TYR A 198 12.63 3.19 -15.18
CA TYR A 198 12.29 4.45 -14.56
C TYR A 198 11.74 5.43 -15.59
N ARG A 199 10.59 6.03 -15.28
CA ARG A 199 9.99 7.12 -16.05
C ARG A 199 9.92 8.36 -15.17
N PRO A 200 10.69 9.43 -15.50
CA PRO A 200 10.53 10.72 -14.84
C PRO A 200 9.19 11.35 -15.25
N GLY A 201 8.64 12.20 -14.40
CA GLY A 201 7.38 12.90 -14.67
C GLY A 201 6.80 13.55 -13.42
N PRO A 202 5.58 14.10 -13.51
CA PRO A 202 4.87 14.66 -12.35
C PRO A 202 4.65 13.62 -11.24
N PHE A 203 4.45 12.36 -11.65
CA PHE A 203 4.40 11.19 -10.79
C PHE A 203 5.45 10.20 -11.29
N PRO A 204 6.72 10.33 -10.86
CA PRO A 204 7.78 9.44 -11.30
C PRO A 204 7.37 7.98 -11.07
N LEU A 205 7.55 7.15 -12.09
CA LEU A 205 7.08 5.77 -12.14
C LEU A 205 8.28 4.83 -12.28
N TRP A 206 8.42 3.93 -11.32
CA TRP A 206 9.30 2.78 -11.37
C TRP A 206 8.51 1.56 -11.81
N THR A 207 9.08 0.74 -12.69
CA THR A 207 8.43 -0.49 -13.15
C THR A 207 9.39 -1.65 -13.06
N SER A 208 8.95 -2.75 -12.47
CA SER A 208 9.61 -4.05 -12.52
C SER A 208 8.94 -4.88 -13.61
N ASN A 209 9.71 -5.29 -14.61
CA ASN A 209 9.30 -6.22 -15.65
C ASN A 209 9.78 -7.62 -15.24
N ASP A 210 8.87 -8.40 -14.68
CA ASP A 210 9.18 -9.70 -14.09
C ASP A 210 8.92 -10.82 -15.09
N VAL A 211 9.77 -11.84 -15.08
CA VAL A 211 9.63 -13.04 -15.92
C VAL A 211 9.35 -14.29 -15.07
N ASP A 212 8.98 -15.39 -15.72
CA ASP A 212 8.65 -16.68 -15.09
C ASP A 212 9.68 -17.79 -15.39
N SER A 213 10.78 -17.45 -16.05
CA SER A 213 11.88 -18.36 -16.41
C SER A 213 13.16 -17.55 -16.66
N ASP A 214 14.34 -18.16 -16.56
CA ASP A 214 15.62 -17.49 -16.86
C ASP A 214 16.19 -17.91 -18.24
N THR A 215 15.35 -18.46 -19.12
CA THR A 215 15.77 -19.03 -20.42
C THR A 215 15.03 -18.40 -21.61
N GLY A 216 15.59 -18.55 -22.81
CA GLY A 216 14.97 -18.07 -24.04
C GLY A 216 14.63 -16.57 -23.99
N ARG A 217 13.39 -16.22 -24.34
CA ARG A 217 12.86 -14.85 -24.27
C ARG A 217 12.64 -14.32 -22.85
N SER A 218 12.71 -15.17 -21.83
CA SER A 218 12.61 -14.75 -20.43
C SER A 218 13.99 -14.47 -19.81
N ASN A 219 15.09 -14.73 -20.54
CA ASN A 219 16.42 -14.44 -20.03
C ASN A 219 16.71 -12.92 -20.07
N VAL A 220 16.61 -12.26 -18.91
CA VAL A 220 16.79 -10.81 -18.79
C VAL A 220 18.21 -10.31 -19.07
N LEU A 221 19.23 -11.18 -19.04
CA LEU A 221 20.60 -10.80 -19.40
C LEU A 221 20.88 -10.90 -20.90
N ARG A 222 20.01 -11.60 -21.64
CA ARG A 222 20.09 -11.71 -23.10
C ARG A 222 19.14 -10.74 -23.80
N ASN A 223 17.95 -10.55 -23.25
CA ASN A 223 16.90 -9.71 -23.82
C ASN A 223 16.89 -8.37 -23.08
N LEU A 224 17.95 -7.58 -23.23
CA LEU A 224 18.16 -6.31 -22.52
C LEU A 224 17.32 -5.16 -23.08
N ASP A 225 16.85 -5.28 -24.33
CA ASP A 225 16.17 -4.19 -25.01
C ASP A 225 14.66 -4.44 -25.10
N LEU A 226 13.91 -3.48 -24.56
CA LEU A 226 12.45 -3.38 -24.68
C LEU A 226 12.07 -2.33 -25.74
N THR A 227 12.91 -2.18 -26.79
CA THR A 227 12.60 -1.31 -27.95
C THR A 227 11.74 -2.04 -28.97
N ASP A 228 11.26 -1.28 -29.95
CA ASP A 228 10.31 -1.57 -31.01
C ASP A 228 10.75 -2.64 -32.03
N GLY A 229 11.42 -3.71 -31.58
CA GLY A 229 11.84 -4.85 -32.39
C GLY A 229 11.31 -6.19 -31.84
N THR A 230 10.69 -6.99 -32.71
CA THR A 230 10.03 -8.26 -32.31
C THR A 230 10.99 -9.41 -31.99
N GLN A 231 12.30 -9.24 -32.20
CA GLN A 231 13.27 -10.34 -32.19
C GLN A 231 13.92 -10.58 -30.82
N ASP A 232 13.87 -9.59 -29.91
CA ASP A 232 14.49 -9.62 -28.57
C ASP A 232 13.52 -9.15 -27.46
N ASP A 233 12.20 -9.17 -27.71
CA ASP A 233 11.19 -8.78 -26.72
C ASP A 233 11.20 -9.73 -25.51
N LEU A 234 11.54 -9.19 -24.34
CA LEU A 234 11.42 -9.91 -23.07
C LEU A 234 10.00 -10.48 -22.90
N ALA A 235 9.90 -11.76 -22.58
CA ALA A 235 8.63 -12.40 -22.27
C ALA A 235 8.18 -12.05 -20.83
N ILE A 236 7.65 -10.84 -20.66
CA ILE A 236 7.15 -10.33 -19.39
C ILE A 236 5.97 -11.18 -18.92
N ALA A 237 6.08 -11.74 -17.71
CA ALA A 237 5.03 -12.54 -17.07
C ALA A 237 4.11 -11.69 -16.18
N GLY A 238 4.63 -10.57 -15.66
CA GLY A 238 3.89 -9.61 -14.86
C GLY A 238 4.72 -8.37 -14.57
N GLN A 239 4.06 -7.33 -14.05
CA GLN A 239 4.72 -6.08 -13.71
C GLN A 239 4.28 -5.56 -12.35
N GLU A 240 5.25 -4.99 -11.63
CA GLU A 240 5.01 -4.08 -10.51
C GLU A 240 5.30 -2.66 -10.95
N HIS A 241 4.41 -1.74 -10.59
CA HIS A 241 4.53 -0.32 -10.82
C HIS A 241 4.50 0.42 -9.49
N VAL A 242 5.53 1.20 -9.20
CA VAL A 242 5.64 2.02 -7.99
C VAL A 242 5.73 3.48 -8.39
N PHE A 243 4.82 4.32 -7.91
CA PHE A 243 4.73 5.71 -8.29
C PHE A 243 4.50 6.63 -7.10
N ARG A 244 4.85 7.91 -7.26
CA ARG A 244 4.62 8.93 -6.24
C ARG A 244 3.17 9.41 -6.27
N LEU A 245 2.59 9.65 -5.09
CA LEU A 245 1.29 10.31 -4.90
C LEU A 245 1.46 11.83 -4.75
N ARG A 246 0.36 12.59 -4.90
CA ARG A 246 0.40 14.07 -4.79
C ARG A 246 0.86 14.58 -3.43
N ASN A 247 0.64 13.80 -2.37
CA ASN A 247 1.09 14.10 -1.02
C ASN A 247 2.54 13.63 -0.72
N GLY A 248 3.23 13.06 -1.72
CA GLY A 248 4.62 12.59 -1.61
C GLY A 248 4.76 11.16 -1.09
N LEU A 249 3.67 10.52 -0.68
CA LEU A 249 3.65 9.08 -0.39
C LEU A 249 3.71 8.25 -1.67
N MET A 250 3.59 6.93 -1.53
CA MET A 250 3.79 5.98 -2.61
C MET A 250 2.50 5.20 -2.94
N GLY A 251 2.19 5.12 -4.22
CA GLY A 251 1.19 4.23 -4.79
C GLY A 251 1.86 3.04 -5.49
N ALA A 252 1.11 1.95 -5.62
CA ALA A 252 1.54 0.75 -6.30
C ALA A 252 0.46 0.21 -7.24
N TYR A 253 0.86 -0.50 -8.28
CA TYR A 253 -0.04 -1.16 -9.21
C TYR A 253 0.59 -2.43 -9.75
N LEU A 254 -0.22 -3.48 -9.92
CA LEU A 254 0.23 -4.79 -10.39
C LEU A 254 -0.59 -5.15 -11.63
N ASN A 255 0.07 -5.70 -12.64
CA ASN A 255 -0.62 -6.30 -13.78
C ASN A 255 0.02 -7.60 -14.25
N ASP A 256 -0.79 -8.40 -14.94
CA ASP A 256 -0.35 -9.60 -15.66
C ASP A 256 0.43 -9.24 -16.94
N ALA A 257 0.92 -10.26 -17.64
CA ALA A 257 1.59 -10.14 -18.94
C ALA A 257 0.76 -9.42 -20.02
N SER A 258 -0.57 -9.45 -19.92
CA SER A 258 -1.49 -8.79 -20.86
C SER A 258 -1.75 -7.32 -20.49
N GLY A 259 -1.19 -6.84 -19.38
CA GLY A 259 -1.42 -5.50 -18.87
C GLY A 259 -2.74 -5.35 -18.11
N ASN A 260 -3.43 -6.44 -17.76
CA ASN A 260 -4.62 -6.38 -16.93
C ASN A 260 -4.23 -6.31 -15.46
N ARG A 261 -4.94 -5.47 -14.69
CA ARG A 261 -4.77 -5.36 -13.26
C ARG A 261 -4.95 -6.71 -12.59
N ILE A 262 -4.05 -7.01 -11.65
CA ILE A 262 -4.20 -8.13 -10.72
C ILE A 262 -4.12 -7.60 -9.29
N ASP A 263 -4.87 -8.23 -8.39
CA ASP A 263 -4.84 -7.87 -6.96
C ASP A 263 -3.68 -8.58 -6.23
N GLU A 264 -3.25 -9.72 -6.77
CA GLU A 264 -2.24 -10.61 -6.21
C GLU A 264 -1.34 -11.17 -7.30
N VAL A 265 -0.02 -11.15 -7.07
CA VAL A 265 0.96 -11.74 -8.00
C VAL A 265 0.97 -13.27 -7.85
N PRO A 266 0.97 -14.04 -8.96
CA PRO A 266 1.17 -15.48 -8.89
C PRO A 266 2.45 -15.86 -8.13
N ILE A 267 2.33 -16.83 -7.21
CA ILE A 267 3.45 -17.28 -6.35
C ILE A 267 4.64 -17.87 -7.12
N ALA A 268 4.42 -18.22 -8.38
CA ALA A 268 5.47 -18.67 -9.29
C ALA A 268 6.36 -17.52 -9.79
N ILE A 269 5.88 -16.28 -9.75
CA ILE A 269 6.58 -15.06 -10.20
C ILE A 269 7.18 -14.31 -9.01
N ALA A 270 6.39 -14.12 -7.94
CA ALA A 270 6.85 -13.39 -6.76
C ALA A 270 6.31 -13.98 -5.46
N ARG A 271 7.11 -13.92 -4.40
CA ARG A 271 6.77 -14.35 -3.05
C ARG A 271 7.17 -13.29 -2.05
N GLY A 272 6.26 -12.95 -1.15
CA GLY A 272 6.52 -12.03 -0.05
C GLY A 272 7.57 -12.58 0.92
N GLU A 273 8.00 -11.72 1.83
CA GLU A 273 9.03 -12.02 2.82
C GLU A 273 8.74 -13.30 3.61
N VAL A 274 9.79 -14.09 3.85
CA VAL A 274 9.74 -15.39 4.55
C VAL A 274 9.10 -15.30 5.94
N ASN A 275 9.23 -14.13 6.57
CA ASN A 275 8.76 -13.87 7.94
C ASN A 275 7.29 -13.42 8.03
N PHE A 276 6.57 -13.31 6.91
CA PHE A 276 5.12 -13.16 6.94
C PHE A 276 4.43 -14.53 6.83
N PRO A 277 3.40 -14.81 7.65
CA PRO A 277 2.57 -16.00 7.49
C PRO A 277 1.94 -16.06 6.10
N ASP A 278 1.28 -14.97 5.68
CA ASP A 278 0.83 -14.82 4.30
C ASP A 278 1.93 -14.23 3.41
N ARG A 279 2.49 -15.09 2.53
CA ARG A 279 3.54 -14.73 1.57
C ARG A 279 3.02 -14.33 0.20
N ARG A 280 1.72 -14.18 0.02
CA ARG A 280 1.14 -13.68 -1.23
C ARG A 280 1.48 -12.19 -1.37
N VAL A 281 1.95 -11.80 -2.56
CA VAL A 281 2.25 -10.39 -2.86
C VAL A 281 0.97 -9.75 -3.36
N ARG A 282 0.42 -8.81 -2.58
CA ARG A 282 -0.82 -8.09 -2.89
C ARG A 282 -0.58 -6.60 -2.94
N ALA A 283 -1.24 -5.93 -3.89
CA ALA A 283 -1.09 -4.49 -4.04
C ALA A 283 -1.55 -3.73 -2.79
N GLY A 284 -0.86 -2.63 -2.50
CA GLY A 284 -0.99 -1.86 -1.26
C GLY A 284 -0.07 -2.44 -0.18
N ARG A 285 -0.61 -3.28 0.71
CA ARG A 285 0.09 -3.84 1.88
C ARG A 285 1.50 -4.33 1.57
N SER A 286 1.67 -5.25 0.62
CA SER A 286 2.99 -5.83 0.34
C SER A 286 3.98 -4.76 -0.11
N CYS A 287 3.53 -3.86 -1.00
CA CYS A 287 4.34 -2.77 -1.52
C CYS A 287 4.76 -1.80 -0.39
N TRP A 288 3.84 -1.38 0.49
CA TRP A 288 4.15 -0.49 1.61
C TRP A 288 5.09 -1.13 2.63
N THR A 289 4.94 -2.43 2.92
CA THR A 289 5.86 -3.14 3.82
C THR A 289 7.24 -3.35 3.22
N CYS A 290 7.35 -3.52 1.89
CA CYS A 290 8.64 -3.72 1.24
C CYS A 290 9.37 -2.40 0.95
N HIS A 291 8.62 -1.31 0.73
CA HIS A 291 9.13 0.03 0.40
C HIS A 291 9.01 0.99 1.58
N GLU A 292 9.46 0.55 2.75
CA GLU A 292 9.45 1.31 4.01
C GLU A 292 10.15 2.68 3.92
N MET A 293 11.10 2.85 3.00
CA MET A 293 11.81 4.11 2.74
C MET A 293 11.58 4.62 1.30
N GLY A 294 10.55 4.11 0.60
CA GLY A 294 10.35 4.32 -0.83
C GLY A 294 11.02 3.23 -1.68
N VAL A 295 11.32 3.53 -2.95
CA VAL A 295 11.94 2.55 -3.86
C VAL A 295 13.28 2.10 -3.32
N LYS A 296 13.44 0.78 -3.17
CA LYS A 296 14.65 0.18 -2.60
C LYS A 296 15.83 0.38 -3.53
N SER A 297 16.98 0.76 -2.96
CA SER A 297 18.23 0.81 -3.69
C SER A 297 18.62 -0.57 -4.19
N PHE A 298 19.19 -0.63 -5.39
CA PHE A 298 19.66 -1.87 -6.00
C PHE A 298 20.91 -1.61 -6.83
N SER A 299 21.67 -2.68 -7.06
CA SER A 299 22.78 -2.69 -8.01
C SER A 299 22.40 -3.49 -9.24
N SER A 300 22.58 -2.92 -10.43
CA SER A 300 22.31 -3.60 -11.69
C SER A 300 23.39 -4.64 -11.99
N ASP A 301 22.97 -5.89 -12.20
CA ASP A 301 23.85 -6.99 -12.58
C ASP A 301 24.44 -6.74 -13.99
N GLU A 302 23.65 -6.15 -14.90
CA GLU A 302 24.13 -5.69 -16.21
C GLU A 302 25.27 -4.66 -16.07
N HIS A 303 25.10 -3.65 -15.21
CA HIS A 303 26.11 -2.62 -15.01
C HIS A 303 27.43 -3.22 -14.46
N HIS A 304 27.32 -4.22 -13.58
CA HIS A 304 28.48 -4.95 -13.09
C HIS A 304 29.22 -5.67 -14.23
N LEU A 305 28.49 -6.36 -15.11
CA LEU A 305 29.06 -7.08 -16.26
C LEU A 305 29.71 -6.13 -17.28
N LEU A 306 29.11 -4.96 -17.53
CA LEU A 306 29.70 -3.91 -18.37
C LEU A 306 31.00 -3.36 -17.76
N LYS A 307 31.01 -3.06 -16.46
CA LYS A 307 32.20 -2.55 -15.76
C LYS A 307 33.36 -3.55 -15.76
N GLN A 308 33.06 -4.84 -15.76
CA GLN A 308 34.05 -5.92 -15.84
C GLN A 308 34.45 -6.29 -17.28
N SER A 309 33.89 -5.61 -18.28
CA SER A 309 34.10 -5.93 -19.70
C SER A 309 33.73 -7.37 -20.07
N VAL A 310 32.76 -7.96 -19.36
CA VAL A 310 32.15 -9.27 -19.70
C VAL A 310 31.11 -9.09 -20.82
N LEU A 311 30.39 -7.96 -20.79
CA LEU A 311 29.50 -7.50 -21.84
C LEU A 311 30.05 -6.19 -22.44
N GLN A 312 29.75 -5.94 -23.72
CA GLN A 312 30.05 -4.68 -24.37
C GLN A 312 28.84 -4.23 -25.18
N LEU A 313 28.43 -2.97 -24.99
CA LEU A 313 27.47 -2.30 -25.86
C LEU A 313 28.23 -1.65 -27.01
N SER A 314 27.85 -1.98 -28.25
CA SER A 314 28.47 -1.41 -29.45
C SER A 314 27.41 -1.01 -30.45
N THR A 315 27.58 0.16 -31.06
CA THR A 315 26.81 0.60 -32.22
C THR A 315 27.74 1.34 -33.18
N VAL A 316 27.41 1.32 -34.46
CA VAL A 316 28.14 2.03 -35.52
C VAL A 316 27.57 3.43 -35.77
N ASP A 317 26.42 3.75 -35.19
CA ASP A 317 25.73 5.03 -35.34
C ASP A 317 25.88 5.88 -34.08
N GLU A 318 26.48 7.06 -34.22
CA GLU A 318 26.76 7.98 -33.10
C GLU A 318 25.48 8.47 -32.42
N LYS A 319 24.41 8.68 -33.19
CA LYS A 319 23.11 9.06 -32.63
C LYS A 319 22.53 7.95 -31.75
N THR A 320 22.59 6.71 -32.22
CA THR A 320 22.17 5.52 -31.47
C THR A 320 23.02 5.33 -30.22
N LYS A 321 24.33 5.62 -30.29
CA LYS A 321 25.21 5.57 -29.11
C LYS A 321 24.74 6.53 -28.02
N LEU A 322 24.47 7.79 -28.38
CA LEU A 322 23.98 8.80 -27.44
C LEU A 322 22.61 8.41 -26.85
N LEU A 323 21.73 7.81 -27.67
CA LEU A 323 20.45 7.28 -27.19
C LEU A 323 20.64 6.15 -26.16
N PHE A 324 21.57 5.22 -26.42
CA PHE A 324 21.89 4.16 -25.46
C PHE A 324 22.50 4.71 -24.17
N GLU A 325 23.48 5.61 -24.25
CA GLU A 325 24.11 6.21 -23.08
C GLU A 325 23.09 6.97 -22.22
N ASN A 326 22.13 7.65 -22.84
CA ASN A 326 21.05 8.33 -22.11
C ASN A 326 20.01 7.37 -21.52
N LYS A 327 19.75 6.23 -22.20
CA LYS A 327 18.80 5.20 -21.75
C LYS A 327 19.36 4.37 -20.60
N PHE A 328 20.66 4.07 -20.63
CA PHE A 328 21.42 3.30 -19.65
C PHE A 328 22.36 4.22 -18.85
N ASP A 329 21.76 5.10 -18.05
CA ASP A 329 22.45 6.10 -17.25
C ASP A 329 22.40 5.72 -15.75
N PRO A 330 23.35 4.90 -15.26
CA PRO A 330 23.31 4.37 -13.89
C PRO A 330 23.41 5.48 -12.84
N GLN A 331 24.13 6.57 -13.11
CA GLN A 331 24.28 7.66 -12.15
C GLN A 331 22.94 8.37 -11.95
N SER A 332 22.28 8.78 -13.04
CA SER A 332 20.96 9.42 -12.93
C SER A 332 19.92 8.52 -12.25
N ILE A 333 20.05 7.20 -12.37
CA ILE A 333 19.17 6.25 -11.70
C ILE A 333 19.43 6.22 -10.19
N GLN A 334 20.70 6.19 -9.75
CA GLN A 334 21.01 6.28 -8.32
C GLN A 334 20.54 7.62 -7.74
N ASP A 335 20.79 8.74 -8.42
CA ASP A 335 20.32 10.06 -8.01
C ASP A 335 18.79 10.08 -7.86
N ALA A 336 18.06 9.48 -8.81
CA ALA A 336 16.60 9.38 -8.76
C ALA A 336 16.09 8.52 -7.60
N ILE A 337 16.82 7.47 -7.20
CA ILE A 337 16.50 6.66 -6.02
C ILE A 337 16.72 7.49 -4.76
N GLU A 338 17.88 8.13 -4.61
CA GLU A 338 18.23 8.93 -3.42
C GLU A 338 17.28 10.11 -3.22
N ASP A 339 16.99 10.86 -4.28
CA ASP A 339 15.99 11.94 -4.27
C ASP A 339 14.58 11.40 -3.98
N GLY A 340 14.28 10.23 -4.52
CA GLY A 340 13.06 9.47 -4.30
C GLY A 340 12.81 9.18 -2.83
N GLN A 341 13.78 8.50 -2.20
CA GLN A 341 13.77 8.09 -0.80
C GLN A 341 13.73 9.31 0.13
N SER A 342 14.61 10.29 -0.10
CA SER A 342 14.66 11.51 0.71
C SER A 342 13.35 12.31 0.66
N SER A 343 12.69 12.35 -0.50
CA SER A 343 11.38 13.00 -0.63
C SER A 343 10.27 12.23 0.06
N TYR A 344 10.30 10.90 -0.01
CA TYR A 344 9.33 10.05 0.65
C TYR A 344 9.43 10.17 2.18
N GLU A 345 10.64 10.06 2.72
CA GLU A 345 10.93 10.22 4.15
C GLU A 345 10.42 11.55 4.68
N ARG A 346 10.74 12.68 4.02
CA ARG A 346 10.22 14.00 4.39
C ARG A 346 8.69 14.08 4.37
N SER A 347 8.05 13.36 3.45
CA SER A 347 6.58 13.36 3.33
C SER A 347 5.95 12.56 4.45
N VAL A 348 6.50 11.38 4.78
CA VAL A 348 6.06 10.58 5.93
C VAL A 348 6.26 11.34 7.24
N PHE A 349 7.43 11.93 7.44
CA PHE A 349 7.73 12.71 8.64
C PHE A 349 6.80 13.94 8.77
N ARG A 350 6.53 14.67 7.69
CA ARG A 350 5.58 15.79 7.73
C ARG A 350 4.17 15.36 8.12
N LEU A 351 3.75 14.18 7.67
CA LEU A 351 2.43 13.65 7.97
C LEU A 351 2.35 13.17 9.41
N THR A 352 3.28 12.33 9.83
CA THR A 352 3.17 11.52 11.05
C THR A 352 4.02 12.02 12.21
N SER A 353 4.92 12.96 11.96
CA SER A 353 5.99 13.35 12.88
C SER A 353 6.89 12.18 13.31
N GLU A 354 6.94 11.12 12.51
CA GLU A 354 7.68 9.89 12.76
C GLU A 354 8.56 9.49 11.57
N ASP A 355 9.60 8.71 11.87
CA ASP A 355 10.47 8.14 10.86
C ASP A 355 9.74 7.09 10.03
N CYS A 356 10.02 7.05 8.73
CA CYS A 356 9.32 6.16 7.80
C CYS A 356 9.42 4.67 8.14
N GLN A 357 10.54 4.24 8.73
CA GLN A 357 10.72 2.87 9.23
C GLN A 357 9.81 2.56 10.43
N ASN A 358 9.63 3.51 11.36
CA ASN A 358 8.73 3.35 12.51
C ASN A 358 7.27 3.26 12.04
N VAL A 359 6.87 4.11 11.09
CA VAL A 359 5.53 4.07 10.50
C VAL A 359 5.29 2.77 9.75
N ALA A 360 6.25 2.30 8.94
CA ALA A 360 6.14 1.02 8.24
C ALA A 360 6.06 -0.18 9.19
N THR A 361 6.84 -0.14 10.29
CA THR A 361 6.80 -1.16 11.35
C THR A 361 5.46 -1.15 12.09
N GLY A 362 4.94 0.04 12.40
CA GLY A 362 3.60 0.22 12.99
C GLY A 362 2.52 -0.33 12.07
N PHE A 363 2.55 0.04 10.79
CA PHE A 363 1.63 -0.49 9.78
C PHE A 363 1.68 -2.02 9.69
N LYS A 364 2.88 -2.60 9.66
CA LYS A 364 3.07 -4.06 9.63
C LYS A 364 2.49 -4.72 10.89
N THR A 365 2.78 -4.17 12.06
CA THR A 365 2.28 -4.65 13.35
C THR A 365 0.75 -4.59 13.41
N ASP A 366 0.17 -3.47 12.98
CA ASP A 366 -1.27 -3.24 12.96
C ASP A 366 -2.00 -4.20 12.03
N TRP A 367 -1.44 -4.42 10.84
CA TRP A 367 -1.99 -5.35 9.86
C TRP A 367 -1.92 -6.80 10.36
N ILE A 368 -0.75 -7.25 10.83
CA ILE A 368 -0.57 -8.60 11.36
C ILE A 368 -1.45 -8.81 12.60
N GLY A 369 -1.49 -7.81 13.49
CA GLY A 369 -2.32 -7.86 14.69
C GLY A 369 -3.79 -8.06 14.36
N TYR A 370 -4.31 -7.39 13.33
CA TYR A 370 -5.70 -7.57 12.93
C TYR A 370 -5.96 -8.94 12.28
N GLU A 371 -5.09 -9.43 11.40
CA GLU A 371 -5.34 -10.66 10.62
C GLU A 371 -4.97 -11.96 11.36
N GLU A 372 -4.00 -11.91 12.27
CA GLU A 372 -3.39 -13.10 12.87
C GLU A 372 -3.59 -13.21 14.39
N SER A 373 -4.10 -12.17 15.07
CA SER A 373 -4.33 -12.28 16.52
C SER A 373 -5.56 -13.10 16.84
N ASP A 374 -5.45 -13.91 17.89
CA ASP A 374 -6.60 -14.61 18.45
C ASP A 374 -7.60 -13.61 19.05
N VAL A 375 -8.87 -13.76 18.69
CA VAL A 375 -9.97 -13.03 19.33
C VAL A 375 -10.42 -13.80 20.56
N GLY A 376 -10.05 -13.32 21.74
CA GLY A 376 -10.49 -13.87 23.02
C GLY A 376 -11.97 -13.59 23.29
N ILE A 377 -12.56 -14.35 24.22
CA ILE A 377 -13.99 -14.22 24.57
C ILE A 377 -14.38 -12.81 25.04
N ALA A 378 -13.49 -12.14 25.78
CA ALA A 378 -13.69 -10.76 26.22
C ALA A 378 -13.80 -9.77 25.03
N ALA A 379 -12.87 -9.88 24.07
CA ALA A 379 -12.87 -9.07 22.86
C ALA A 379 -14.12 -9.36 22.01
N ALA A 380 -14.43 -10.64 21.77
CA ALA A 380 -15.61 -11.05 21.03
C ALA A 380 -16.91 -10.56 21.70
N GLY A 381 -16.99 -10.62 23.03
CA GLY A 381 -18.12 -10.13 23.80
C GLY A 381 -18.35 -8.63 23.63
N ASN A 382 -17.30 -7.83 23.83
CA ASN A 382 -17.35 -6.38 23.61
C ASN A 382 -17.77 -6.03 22.17
N GLU A 383 -17.21 -6.74 21.18
CA GLU A 383 -17.57 -6.61 19.77
C GLU A 383 -19.03 -6.93 19.49
N CYS A 384 -19.61 -7.85 20.26
CA CYS A 384 -21.01 -8.26 20.17
C CYS A 384 -21.95 -7.43 21.07
N GLY A 385 -21.45 -6.41 21.77
CA GLY A 385 -22.23 -5.62 22.72
C GLY A 385 -22.64 -6.39 23.97
N ILE A 386 -21.92 -7.46 24.32
CA ILE A 386 -22.11 -8.25 25.54
C ILE A 386 -21.19 -7.67 26.63
N PRO A 387 -21.73 -7.16 27.74
CA PRO A 387 -20.93 -6.63 28.84
C PRO A 387 -20.00 -7.69 29.43
N GLU A 388 -18.82 -7.29 29.93
CA GLU A 388 -17.85 -8.21 30.55
C GLU A 388 -18.45 -9.02 31.72
N ALA A 389 -19.42 -8.45 32.45
CA ALA A 389 -20.12 -9.15 33.53
C ALA A 389 -21.01 -10.33 33.06
N GLU A 390 -21.26 -10.43 31.75
CA GLU A 390 -22.09 -11.45 31.11
C GLU A 390 -21.26 -12.48 30.29
N LEU A 391 -19.92 -12.34 30.27
CA LEU A 391 -18.97 -13.25 29.61
C LEU A 391 -18.37 -14.26 30.59
#